data_AF-D2V8J7-F1
#
_entry.id   AF-D2V8J7-F1
#
_cell.length_a   1.000
_cell.length_b   1.000
_cell.length_c   1.000
_cell.angle_alpha   90.00
_cell.angle_beta   90.00
_cell.angle_gamma   90.00
#
_symmetry.space_group_name_H-M   'P 1'
#
loop_
_entity.id
_entity.type
_entity.pdbx_description
1 polymer ?
#
loop_
_entity_poly.entity_id
_entity_poly.type
_entity_poly.pdbx_seq_one_letter_code
_entity_poly.pdbx_strand_id
1 'polypeptide(L)'
;MTNESNSNKPSSTIKPQQQPTSDVPPPTQEVDPSHYQKRISQLQTQLKSIEEAFNKEKLTTSNLQSNWDQEKNVAQILQHELDKVKQDLESQRKQVSILQSNLDKEKNKVNHIQEESEKHTKEVDRLRDILDTVQVDKKLVEFLKSISLEKSQNQDERIKKLTKESNEARDNEKKLKKENDDLQNREKQLVSEKDQKITELNTKKKEFTDLKKEKDTLEKNFNKLRSEHDETKQKLKTEQDSHKNTTKKLEDLRSDNKDLKNDTLELQANLQSLESKISNLEKDKNRMRTEASENQSRFEKEKEALIELKNGLESKIAQLEDNFRIVKAEHDPALEMNNFSDNTTKSIKDAYFEIKNSLGSLCEEMSENLNGDDVAQDFECEIEMELAKYLFSPAQDDNKGKSLQHRLKDKKLGYGCKPLEDSDKKKLLKSCHNEIFTSIEHVFNKFKVENPEHICRDREVSNLTSELLDKAIELYMKMFTNSKKLEFVWYKAKDNFNPYEQDARNNTTIPKIQCTVFPSLMQLQSRSIYEKAKVIVRVSKKN
;
A
#
# COMPACT_ATOMS: atom_id res chain seq x y z
N MET A 1 108.75 82.19 -96.07
CA MET A 1 109.68 81.20 -96.66
C MET A 1 110.24 81.83 -97.91
N THR A 2 111.40 82.47 -97.76
CA THR A 2 112.69 81.96 -98.25
C THR A 2 112.69 81.95 -99.78
N ASN A 3 113.57 82.61 -100.50
CA ASN A 3 114.93 83.00 -100.21
C ASN A 3 115.34 83.95 -101.36
N GLU A 4 116.20 84.93 -101.09
CA GLU A 4 117.54 84.96 -101.70
C GLU A 4 117.51 84.92 -103.22
N SER A 5 118.09 85.83 -103.96
CA SER A 5 119.30 86.61 -103.73
C SER A 5 119.77 86.90 -105.13
N ASN A 6 120.55 87.96 -105.28
CA ASN A 6 121.67 87.97 -106.21
C ASN A 6 121.33 87.89 -107.71
N SER A 7 122.02 88.57 -108.59
CA SER A 7 123.14 89.47 -108.42
C SER A 7 123.51 89.88 -109.83
N ASN A 8 124.17 91.03 -109.91
CA ASN A 8 125.38 91.18 -110.69
C ASN A 8 125.26 91.09 -112.21
N LYS A 9 125.46 92.28 -112.81
CA LYS A 9 126.71 92.67 -113.48
C LYS A 9 127.10 91.82 -114.72
N PRO A 10 127.98 92.35 -115.59
CA PRO A 10 128.10 93.73 -116.08
C PRO A 10 128.60 93.76 -117.54
N SER A 11 129.16 94.92 -117.90
CA SER A 11 130.43 95.04 -118.63
C SER A 11 130.32 95.03 -120.14
N SER A 12 130.53 96.19 -120.76
CA SER A 12 131.86 96.78 -121.07
C SER A 12 132.47 96.07 -122.27
N THR A 13 132.94 96.81 -123.27
CA THR A 13 134.37 97.09 -123.51
C THR A 13 134.38 97.96 -124.79
N ILE A 14 134.77 99.24 -124.77
CA ILE A 14 136.14 99.79 -124.82
C ILE A 14 136.88 99.52 -126.15
N LYS A 15 137.62 100.57 -126.58
CA LYS A 15 138.90 100.61 -127.34
C LYS A 15 138.87 101.11 -128.81
N PRO A 16 140.01 101.66 -129.33
CA PRO A 16 140.12 103.09 -129.73
C PRO A 16 140.97 103.29 -131.01
N GLN A 17 141.55 104.51 -131.17
CA GLN A 17 142.70 104.87 -132.04
C GLN A 17 142.41 104.87 -133.57
N GLN A 18 143.07 105.61 -134.46
CA GLN A 18 144.31 106.40 -134.46
C GLN A 18 144.33 107.36 -135.69
N GLN A 19 145.30 108.28 -135.71
CA GLN A 19 145.93 109.09 -136.80
C GLN A 19 146.31 108.30 -138.10
N PRO A 20 147.15 108.77 -139.08
CA PRO A 20 147.57 110.11 -139.60
C PRO A 20 147.82 110.21 -141.16
N THR A 21 148.27 111.40 -141.63
CA THR A 21 149.22 111.73 -142.76
C THR A 21 148.83 111.46 -144.24
N SER A 22 148.99 112.44 -145.16
CA SER A 22 150.17 112.77 -146.05
C SER A 22 150.45 111.64 -147.09
N ASP A 23 151.07 111.80 -148.26
CA ASP A 23 152.03 112.75 -148.82
C ASP A 23 152.29 112.40 -150.31
N VAL A 24 152.74 113.42 -151.07
CA VAL A 24 153.65 113.46 -152.26
C VAL A 24 153.67 112.24 -153.26
N PRO A 25 154.77 111.83 -153.94
CA PRO A 25 155.68 112.47 -154.91
C PRO A 25 155.80 111.64 -156.23
N PRO A 26 156.96 111.60 -156.92
CA PRO A 26 157.62 112.46 -157.93
C PRO A 26 157.61 111.68 -159.29
N PRO A 27 158.65 111.47 -160.14
CA PRO A 27 159.96 112.10 -160.39
C PRO A 27 160.37 112.24 -161.89
N THR A 28 161.58 112.80 -162.09
CA THR A 28 162.63 112.51 -163.13
C THR A 28 162.29 112.78 -164.62
N GLN A 29 163.16 113.34 -165.48
CA GLN A 29 164.63 113.53 -165.54
C GLN A 29 165.04 114.55 -166.65
N GLU A 30 166.31 115.00 -166.57
CA GLU A 30 167.29 115.62 -167.52
C GLU A 30 167.24 117.05 -168.14
N VAL A 31 168.42 117.70 -167.99
CA VAL A 31 169.28 118.69 -168.73
C VAL A 31 168.71 119.81 -169.63
N ASP A 32 169.22 121.06 -169.47
CA ASP A 32 170.15 121.83 -170.38
C ASP A 32 170.15 123.39 -170.15
N PRO A 33 171.21 124.19 -170.49
CA PRO A 33 171.45 125.57 -170.00
C PRO A 33 170.82 126.82 -170.63
N SER A 34 170.27 126.85 -171.85
CA SER A 34 169.70 128.14 -172.33
C SER A 34 168.62 128.71 -171.37
N HIS A 35 168.08 127.86 -170.51
CA HIS A 35 166.80 127.98 -169.83
C HIS A 35 166.64 129.13 -168.81
N TYR A 36 167.73 129.66 -168.23
CA TYR A 36 167.67 130.60 -167.09
C TYR A 36 166.99 131.93 -167.41
N GLN A 37 167.12 132.47 -168.62
CA GLN A 37 166.51 133.76 -168.95
C GLN A 37 164.99 133.62 -169.18
N LYS A 38 164.61 132.64 -169.99
CA LYS A 38 163.21 132.38 -170.33
C LYS A 38 162.40 131.94 -169.08
N ARG A 39 163.07 131.32 -168.09
CA ARG A 39 162.51 130.95 -166.78
C ARG A 39 162.12 132.18 -165.97
N ILE A 40 162.86 133.28 -166.10
CA ILE A 40 162.57 134.48 -165.32
C ILE A 40 161.23 135.12 -165.77
N SER A 41 160.92 135.18 -167.07
CA SER A 41 159.62 135.71 -167.54
C SER A 41 158.44 134.76 -167.30
N GLN A 42 158.68 133.45 -167.35
CA GLN A 42 157.68 132.48 -166.93
C GLN A 42 157.35 132.62 -165.44
N LEU A 43 158.37 132.76 -164.58
CA LEU A 43 158.17 132.94 -163.14
C LEU A 43 157.38 134.21 -162.84
N GLN A 44 157.55 135.27 -163.65
CA GLN A 44 156.74 136.48 -163.50
C GLN A 44 155.26 136.29 -163.88
N THR A 45 154.95 135.43 -164.85
CA THR A 45 153.55 135.10 -165.23
C THR A 45 152.92 134.16 -164.22
N GLN A 46 153.73 133.24 -163.69
CA GLN A 46 153.32 132.37 -162.61
C GLN A 46 153.02 133.17 -161.36
N LEU A 47 153.85 134.14 -160.97
CA LEU A 47 153.57 135.00 -159.82
C LEU A 47 152.24 135.76 -159.99
N LYS A 48 151.95 136.28 -161.19
CA LYS A 48 150.68 136.95 -161.47
C LYS A 48 149.48 136.00 -161.44
N SER A 49 149.63 134.77 -161.95
CA SER A 49 148.61 133.72 -161.86
C SER A 49 148.36 133.27 -160.41
N ILE A 50 149.40 133.26 -159.58
CA ILE A 50 149.30 132.89 -158.16
C ILE A 50 148.60 133.99 -157.37
N GLU A 51 148.87 135.26 -157.66
CA GLU A 51 148.13 136.37 -157.04
C GLU A 51 146.63 136.37 -157.41
N GLU A 52 146.26 136.08 -158.67
CA GLU A 52 144.85 135.94 -159.08
C GLU A 52 144.17 134.73 -158.43
N ALA A 53 144.88 133.60 -158.31
CA ALA A 53 144.38 132.42 -157.61
C ALA A 53 144.15 132.70 -156.11
N PHE A 54 145.10 133.39 -155.44
CA PHE A 54 144.98 133.73 -154.02
C PHE A 54 143.78 134.65 -153.76
N ASN A 55 143.52 135.61 -154.64
CA ASN A 55 142.34 136.48 -154.52
C ASN A 55 141.02 135.73 -154.76
N LYS A 56 140.99 134.75 -155.67
CA LYS A 56 139.81 133.89 -155.87
C LYS A 56 139.52 133.03 -154.64
N GLU A 57 140.57 132.49 -154.03
CA GLU A 57 140.44 131.61 -152.87
C GLU A 57 139.99 132.39 -151.63
N LYS A 58 140.50 133.62 -151.45
CA LYS A 58 140.04 134.54 -150.40
C LYS A 58 138.55 134.89 -150.52
N LEU A 59 138.03 135.03 -151.74
CA LEU A 59 136.60 135.26 -151.99
C LEU A 59 135.75 134.02 -151.64
N THR A 60 136.22 132.81 -151.96
CA THR A 60 135.54 131.56 -151.55
C THR A 60 135.53 131.34 -150.04
N THR A 61 136.57 131.75 -149.31
CA THR A 61 136.58 131.61 -147.85
C THR A 61 135.54 132.51 -147.18
N SER A 62 135.30 133.71 -147.72
CA SER A 62 134.22 134.59 -147.21
C SER A 62 132.82 134.00 -147.44
N ASN A 63 132.56 133.34 -148.58
CA ASN A 63 131.27 132.70 -148.83
C ASN A 63 131.00 131.50 -147.89
N LEU A 64 132.02 130.68 -147.61
CA LEU A 64 131.87 129.55 -146.69
C LEU A 64 131.58 129.99 -145.25
N GLN A 65 132.20 131.10 -144.82
CA GLN A 65 131.93 131.66 -143.50
C GLN A 65 130.47 132.13 -143.37
N SER A 66 129.93 132.78 -144.41
CA SER A 66 128.53 133.20 -144.46
C SER A 66 127.54 132.01 -144.48
N ASN A 67 127.89 130.89 -145.12
CA ASN A 67 127.07 129.68 -145.09
C ASN A 67 127.05 129.01 -143.71
N TRP A 68 128.20 129.00 -143.02
CA TRP A 68 128.29 128.39 -141.69
C TRP A 68 127.42 129.11 -140.66
N ASP A 69 127.37 130.45 -140.72
CA ASP A 69 126.51 131.25 -139.86
C ASP A 69 125.01 131.04 -140.15
N GLN A 70 124.63 130.77 -141.42
CA GLN A 70 123.26 130.37 -141.77
C GLN A 70 122.89 128.98 -141.24
N GLU A 71 123.76 127.97 -141.38
CA GLU A 71 123.52 126.62 -140.87
C GLU A 71 123.39 126.58 -139.34
N LYS A 72 124.19 127.39 -138.64
CA LYS A 72 124.10 127.51 -137.18
C LYS A 72 122.75 128.05 -136.71
N ASN A 73 122.14 128.95 -137.50
CA ASN A 73 120.83 129.53 -137.20
C ASN A 73 119.69 128.51 -137.43
N VAL A 74 119.80 127.69 -138.48
CA VAL A 74 118.86 126.57 -138.74
C VAL A 74 118.91 125.54 -137.60
N ALA A 75 120.11 125.22 -137.08
CA ALA A 75 120.25 124.29 -135.96
C ALA A 75 119.55 124.79 -134.68
N GLN A 76 119.54 126.09 -134.42
CA GLN A 76 118.82 126.66 -133.26
C GLN A 76 117.30 126.58 -133.40
N ILE A 77 116.77 126.76 -134.62
CA ILE A 77 115.32 126.63 -134.90
C ILE A 77 114.87 125.18 -134.68
N LEU A 78 115.63 124.20 -135.18
CA LEU A 78 115.32 122.78 -135.01
C LEU A 78 115.37 122.35 -133.53
N GLN A 79 116.27 122.93 -132.74
CA GLN A 79 116.35 122.65 -131.30
C GLN A 79 115.10 123.12 -130.56
N HIS A 80 114.55 124.29 -130.92
CA HIS A 80 113.30 124.80 -130.34
C HIS A 80 112.09 123.93 -130.73
N GLU A 81 112.02 123.43 -131.97
CA GLU A 81 110.94 122.52 -132.38
C GLU A 81 111.02 121.17 -131.64
N LEU A 82 112.23 120.66 -131.41
CA LEU A 82 112.44 119.43 -130.66
C LEU A 82 111.96 119.54 -129.20
N ASP A 83 112.19 120.68 -128.56
CA ASP A 83 111.74 120.92 -127.19
C ASP A 83 110.22 121.06 -127.09
N LYS A 84 109.57 121.64 -128.11
CA LYS A 84 108.11 121.67 -128.22
C LYS A 84 107.50 120.27 -128.33
N VAL A 85 108.08 119.40 -129.16
CA VAL A 85 107.63 118.01 -129.29
C VAL A 85 107.81 117.22 -127.99
N LYS A 86 108.91 117.44 -127.26
CA LYS A 86 109.10 116.81 -125.93
C LYS A 86 108.02 117.21 -124.94
N GLN A 87 107.64 118.48 -124.93
CA GLN A 87 106.60 118.98 -124.03
C GLN A 87 105.22 118.37 -124.33
N ASP A 88 104.87 118.24 -125.61
CA ASP A 88 103.62 117.58 -126.03
C ASP A 88 103.60 116.09 -125.63
N LEU A 89 104.75 115.41 -125.75
CA LEU A 89 104.89 113.99 -125.38
C LEU A 89 104.79 113.76 -123.86
N GLU A 90 105.30 114.70 -123.05
CA GLU A 90 105.14 114.69 -121.59
C GLU A 90 103.66 114.88 -121.18
N SER A 91 102.95 115.76 -121.89
CA SER A 91 101.50 115.98 -121.71
C SER A 91 100.69 114.72 -122.02
N GLN A 92 101.01 114.02 -123.11
CA GLN A 92 100.37 112.75 -123.46
C GLN A 92 100.67 111.63 -122.45
N ARG A 93 101.90 111.55 -121.93
CA ARG A 93 102.26 110.59 -120.87
C ARG A 93 101.42 110.77 -119.59
N LYS A 94 101.13 112.02 -119.21
CA LYS A 94 100.24 112.31 -118.07
C LYS A 94 98.81 111.82 -118.31
N GLN A 95 98.27 111.99 -119.52
CA GLN A 95 96.93 111.48 -119.86
C GLN A 95 96.88 109.94 -119.81
N VAL A 96 97.92 109.26 -120.33
CA VAL A 96 98.01 107.79 -120.28
C VAL A 96 98.03 107.28 -118.83
N SER A 97 98.78 107.95 -117.94
CA SER A 97 98.83 107.59 -116.52
C SER A 97 97.46 107.70 -115.82
N ILE A 98 96.67 108.72 -116.16
CA ILE A 98 95.29 108.88 -115.64
C ILE A 98 94.38 107.75 -116.15
N LEU A 99 94.49 107.38 -117.43
CA LEU A 99 93.70 106.28 -118.01
C LEU A 99 94.07 104.93 -117.41
N GLN A 100 95.36 104.70 -117.10
CA GLN A 100 95.81 103.48 -116.41
C GLN A 100 95.19 103.36 -115.02
N SER A 101 95.14 104.46 -114.25
CA SER A 101 94.52 104.48 -112.92
C SER A 101 93.01 104.20 -112.96
N ASN A 102 92.31 104.67 -113.99
CA ASN A 102 90.89 104.38 -114.18
C ASN A 102 90.65 102.92 -114.61
N LEU A 103 91.53 102.37 -115.44
CA LEU A 103 91.46 100.97 -115.85
C LEU A 103 91.62 100.03 -114.65
N ASP A 104 92.56 100.31 -113.74
CA ASP A 104 92.76 99.51 -112.53
C ASP A 104 91.57 99.60 -111.55
N LYS A 105 90.90 100.76 -111.47
CA LYS A 105 89.67 100.92 -110.69
C LYS A 105 88.52 100.08 -111.23
N GLU A 106 88.33 100.05 -112.54
CA GLU A 106 87.28 99.22 -113.15
C GLU A 106 87.60 97.72 -113.05
N LYS A 107 88.88 97.34 -113.18
CA LYS A 107 89.33 95.96 -112.99
C LYS A 107 89.03 95.43 -111.58
N ASN A 108 89.19 96.27 -110.56
CA ASN A 108 88.84 95.92 -109.18
C ASN A 108 87.32 95.81 -108.96
N LYS A 109 86.50 96.63 -109.64
CA LYS A 109 85.04 96.48 -109.59
C LYS A 109 84.57 95.18 -110.25
N VAL A 110 85.18 94.80 -111.37
CA VAL A 110 84.87 93.53 -112.05
C VAL A 110 85.22 92.34 -111.16
N ASN A 111 86.37 92.35 -110.49
CA ASN A 111 86.72 91.28 -109.54
C ASN A 111 85.73 91.18 -108.38
N HIS A 112 85.24 92.30 -107.85
CA HIS A 112 84.24 92.30 -106.78
C HIS A 112 82.89 91.72 -107.24
N ILE A 113 82.45 92.07 -108.46
CA ILE A 113 81.23 91.51 -109.06
C ILE A 113 81.39 90.01 -109.33
N GLN A 114 82.58 89.57 -109.75
CA GLN A 114 82.88 88.16 -109.97
C GLN A 114 82.77 87.36 -108.66
N GLU A 115 83.35 87.85 -107.57
CA GLU A 115 83.26 87.24 -106.24
C GLU A 115 81.81 87.20 -105.71
N GLU A 116 81.01 88.25 -105.94
CA GLU A 116 79.58 88.23 -105.59
C GLU A 116 78.79 87.23 -106.45
N SER A 117 79.11 87.08 -107.74
CA SER A 117 78.44 86.12 -108.62
C SER A 117 78.68 84.67 -108.20
N GLU A 118 79.89 84.34 -107.75
CA GLU A 118 80.23 83.01 -107.24
C GLU A 118 79.53 82.73 -105.90
N LYS A 119 79.36 83.76 -105.07
CA LYS A 119 78.61 83.66 -103.81
C LYS A 119 77.12 83.42 -104.05
N HIS A 120 76.51 84.11 -105.01
CA HIS A 120 75.12 83.88 -105.41
C HIS A 120 74.93 82.52 -106.07
N THR A 121 75.88 82.03 -106.86
CA THR A 121 75.81 80.70 -107.48
C THR A 121 75.78 79.60 -106.43
N LYS A 122 76.63 79.68 -105.40
CA LYS A 122 76.63 78.75 -104.26
C LYS A 122 75.34 78.81 -103.42
N GLU A 123 74.71 79.99 -103.33
CA GLU A 123 73.45 80.15 -102.61
C GLU A 123 72.26 79.59 -103.40
N VAL A 124 72.27 79.71 -104.73
CA VAL A 124 71.26 79.08 -105.61
C VAL A 124 71.32 77.55 -105.50
N ASP A 125 72.51 76.96 -105.44
CA ASP A 125 72.67 75.51 -105.25
C ASP A 125 72.14 75.07 -103.87
N ARG A 126 72.42 75.84 -102.80
CA ARG A 126 71.83 75.61 -101.47
C ARG A 126 70.31 75.72 -101.45
N LEU A 127 69.75 76.73 -102.13
CA LEU A 127 68.30 76.91 -102.19
C LEU A 127 67.63 75.81 -103.02
N ARG A 128 68.34 75.22 -103.98
CA ARG A 128 67.86 74.05 -104.74
C ARG A 128 67.84 72.77 -103.89
N ASP A 129 68.86 72.55 -103.06
CA ASP A 129 68.85 71.47 -102.06
C ASP A 129 67.72 71.65 -101.02
N ILE A 130 67.48 72.88 -100.56
CA ILE A 130 66.37 73.20 -99.63
C ILE A 130 65.02 72.95 -100.31
N LEU A 131 64.87 73.27 -101.60
CA LEU A 131 63.63 73.06 -102.35
C LEU A 131 63.30 71.56 -102.49
N ASP A 132 64.30 70.73 -102.76
CA ASP A 132 64.14 69.26 -102.80
C ASP A 132 63.76 68.70 -101.41
N THR A 133 64.27 69.30 -100.34
CA THR A 133 63.91 68.95 -98.95
C THR A 133 62.45 69.32 -98.62
N VAL A 134 62.00 70.50 -99.04
CA VAL A 134 60.60 70.96 -98.84
C VAL A 134 59.60 70.13 -99.67
N GLN A 135 60.03 69.57 -100.80
CA GLN A 135 59.21 68.65 -101.59
C GLN A 135 59.02 67.28 -100.92
N VAL A 136 59.97 66.85 -100.08
CA VAL A 136 59.80 65.70 -99.16
C VAL A 136 58.84 66.05 -98.02
N ASP A 137 58.92 67.26 -97.46
CA ASP A 137 58.00 67.73 -96.41
C ASP A 137 56.55 67.83 -96.89
N LYS A 138 56.32 68.17 -98.17
CA LYS A 138 54.97 68.14 -98.77
C LYS A 138 54.36 66.73 -98.80
N LYS A 139 55.17 65.69 -99.08
CA LYS A 139 54.73 64.29 -99.01
C LYS A 139 54.48 63.85 -97.56
N LEU A 140 55.24 64.39 -96.60
CA LEU A 140 55.03 64.16 -95.17
C LEU A 140 53.68 64.72 -94.70
N VAL A 141 53.25 65.87 -95.22
CA VAL A 141 51.95 66.47 -94.90
C VAL A 141 50.76 65.64 -95.43
N GLU A 142 50.88 65.04 -96.62
CA GLU A 142 49.86 64.11 -97.15
C GLU A 142 49.82 62.78 -96.36
N PHE A 143 50.97 62.29 -95.92
CA PHE A 143 51.06 61.14 -95.01
C PHE A 143 50.41 61.44 -93.64
N LEU A 144 50.63 62.63 -93.06
CA LEU A 144 50.01 63.04 -91.80
C LEU A 144 48.49 63.22 -91.90
N LYS A 145 47.96 63.68 -93.05
CA LYS A 145 46.51 63.69 -93.31
C LYS A 145 45.91 62.29 -93.33
N SER A 146 46.63 61.32 -93.91
CA SER A 146 46.23 59.91 -93.97
C SER A 146 46.18 59.29 -92.56
N ILE A 147 47.19 59.56 -91.72
CA ILE A 147 47.23 59.14 -90.31
C ILE A 147 46.10 59.78 -89.50
N SER A 148 45.78 61.05 -89.74
CA SER A 148 44.69 61.75 -89.04
C SER A 148 43.31 61.12 -89.35
N LEU A 149 43.07 60.77 -90.62
CA LEU A 149 41.85 60.08 -91.04
C LEU A 149 41.75 58.67 -90.43
N GLU A 150 42.85 57.91 -90.44
CA GLU A 150 42.92 56.57 -89.84
C GLU A 150 42.74 56.62 -88.30
N LYS A 151 43.27 57.66 -87.63
CA LYS A 151 43.06 57.87 -86.19
C LYS A 151 41.60 58.20 -85.87
N SER A 152 40.94 59.00 -86.68
CA SER A 152 39.51 59.31 -86.53
C SER A 152 38.65 58.06 -86.72
N GLN A 153 38.93 57.26 -87.75
CA GLN A 153 38.19 56.02 -88.03
C GLN A 153 38.41 54.97 -86.93
N ASN A 154 39.65 54.79 -86.47
CA ASN A 154 39.96 53.89 -85.35
C ASN A 154 39.33 54.35 -84.03
N GLN A 155 39.22 55.66 -83.79
CA GLN A 155 38.53 56.18 -82.61
C GLN A 155 37.02 55.94 -82.68
N ASP A 156 36.39 56.16 -83.82
CA ASP A 156 34.94 55.94 -83.99
C ASP A 156 34.56 54.45 -83.92
N GLU A 157 35.36 53.56 -84.50
CA GLU A 157 35.13 52.12 -84.38
C GLU A 157 35.33 51.63 -82.94
N ARG A 158 36.36 52.14 -82.25
CA ARG A 158 36.61 51.81 -80.84
C ARG A 158 35.49 52.35 -79.94
N ILE A 159 34.98 53.55 -80.19
CA ILE A 159 33.84 54.12 -79.46
C ILE A 159 32.57 53.30 -79.71
N LYS A 160 32.28 52.93 -80.96
CA LYS A 160 31.14 52.06 -81.30
C LYS A 160 31.25 50.70 -80.61
N LYS A 161 32.43 50.08 -80.61
CA LYS A 161 32.70 48.80 -79.95
C LYS A 161 32.54 48.91 -78.43
N LEU A 162 33.15 49.92 -77.80
CA LEU A 162 33.04 50.15 -76.35
C LEU A 162 31.61 50.51 -75.94
N THR A 163 30.86 51.21 -76.79
CA THR A 163 29.45 51.52 -76.53
C THR A 163 28.60 50.25 -76.61
N LYS A 164 28.88 49.36 -77.57
CA LYS A 164 28.23 48.06 -77.66
C LYS A 164 28.54 47.20 -76.43
N GLU A 165 29.82 47.08 -76.07
CA GLU A 165 30.27 46.34 -74.88
C GLU A 165 29.69 46.93 -73.58
N SER A 166 29.60 48.26 -73.47
CA SER A 166 29.01 48.95 -72.33
C SER A 166 27.50 48.69 -72.22
N ASN A 167 26.78 48.71 -73.35
CA ASN A 167 25.36 48.38 -73.37
C ASN A 167 25.11 46.90 -73.04
N GLU A 168 25.92 45.99 -73.59
CA GLU A 168 25.87 44.56 -73.27
C GLU A 168 26.16 44.31 -71.78
N ALA A 169 27.18 44.98 -71.21
CA ALA A 169 27.48 44.90 -69.78
C ALA A 169 26.32 45.42 -68.92
N ARG A 170 25.69 46.53 -69.33
CA ARG A 170 24.53 47.11 -68.63
C ARG A 170 23.30 46.21 -68.70
N ASP A 171 23.07 45.55 -69.83
CA ASP A 171 21.97 44.59 -69.97
C ASP A 171 22.24 43.29 -69.20
N ASN A 172 23.50 42.86 -69.12
CA ASN A 172 23.91 41.76 -68.24
C ASN A 172 23.75 42.13 -66.77
N GLU A 173 24.11 43.35 -66.36
CA GLU A 173 23.88 43.84 -65.00
C GLU A 173 22.38 43.83 -64.66
N LYS A 174 21.50 44.28 -65.56
CA LYS A 174 20.04 44.19 -65.37
C LYS A 174 19.56 42.75 -65.24
N LYS A 175 20.08 41.83 -66.07
CA LYS A 175 19.74 40.40 -65.98
C LYS A 175 20.18 39.79 -64.65
N LEU A 176 21.42 40.03 -64.25
CA LEU A 176 21.97 39.55 -62.97
C LEU A 176 21.22 40.14 -61.79
N LYS A 177 20.82 41.42 -61.87
CA LYS A 177 20.01 42.05 -60.82
C LYS A 177 18.64 41.39 -60.69
N LYS A 178 17.97 41.13 -61.82
CA LYS A 178 16.70 40.40 -61.83
C LYS A 178 16.86 38.98 -61.28
N GLU A 179 17.89 38.26 -61.69
CA GLU A 179 18.19 36.91 -61.19
C GLU A 179 18.48 36.91 -59.69
N ASN A 180 19.21 37.92 -59.19
CA ASN A 180 19.46 38.08 -57.77
C ASN A 180 18.17 38.39 -56.99
N ASP A 181 17.28 39.23 -57.52
CA ASP A 181 15.97 39.50 -56.91
C ASP A 181 15.10 38.23 -56.87
N ASP A 182 15.10 37.44 -57.95
CA ASP A 182 14.41 36.15 -58.03
C ASP A 182 14.98 35.14 -57.03
N LEU A 183 16.30 35.08 -56.87
CA LEU A 183 16.98 34.23 -55.88
C LEU A 183 16.66 34.65 -54.45
N GLN A 184 16.66 35.95 -54.14
CA GLN A 184 16.26 36.45 -52.82
C GLN A 184 14.81 36.10 -52.50
N ASN A 185 13.91 36.20 -53.48
CA ASN A 185 12.52 35.80 -53.30
C ASN A 185 12.39 34.30 -53.06
N ARG A 186 13.16 33.49 -53.80
CA ARG A 186 13.22 32.03 -53.59
C ARG A 186 13.76 31.68 -52.21
N GLU A 187 14.80 32.36 -51.75
CA GLU A 187 15.36 32.18 -50.41
C GLU A 187 14.33 32.48 -49.32
N LYS A 188 13.63 33.63 -49.41
CA LYS A 188 12.55 33.98 -48.48
C LYS A 188 11.44 32.92 -48.46
N GLN A 189 11.06 32.41 -49.63
CA GLN A 189 10.06 31.35 -49.74
C GLN A 189 10.52 30.05 -49.07
N LEU A 190 11.77 29.64 -49.31
CA LEU A 190 12.35 28.44 -48.70
C LEU A 190 12.47 28.56 -47.17
N VAL A 191 12.82 29.76 -46.66
CA VAL A 191 12.84 30.04 -45.22
C VAL A 191 11.43 29.90 -44.63
N SER A 192 10.42 30.50 -45.28
CA SER A 192 9.03 30.36 -44.84
C SER A 192 8.56 28.90 -44.85
N GLU A 193 8.88 28.14 -45.90
CA GLU A 193 8.55 26.70 -45.99
C GLU A 193 9.25 25.89 -44.88
N LYS A 194 10.52 26.21 -44.60
CA LYS A 194 11.28 25.58 -43.51
C LYS A 194 10.64 25.85 -42.16
N ASP A 195 10.28 27.09 -41.86
CA ASP A 195 9.67 27.47 -40.58
C ASP A 195 8.29 26.84 -40.41
N GLN A 196 7.51 26.75 -41.49
CA GLN A 196 6.23 26.07 -41.49
C GLN A 196 6.40 24.57 -41.19
N LYS A 197 7.36 23.90 -41.84
CA LYS A 197 7.68 22.48 -41.56
C LYS A 197 8.20 22.26 -40.14
N ILE A 198 8.99 23.18 -39.60
CA ILE A 198 9.45 23.12 -38.20
C ILE A 198 8.24 23.19 -37.25
N THR A 199 7.30 24.09 -37.53
CA THR A 199 6.08 24.25 -36.74
C THR A 199 5.23 22.97 -36.79
N GLU A 200 4.99 22.41 -37.98
CA GLU A 200 4.29 21.13 -38.14
C GLU A 200 4.99 19.98 -37.41
N LEU A 201 6.31 19.90 -37.48
CA LEU A 201 7.11 18.87 -36.81
C LEU A 201 7.01 18.99 -35.29
N ASN A 202 7.01 20.21 -34.75
CA ASN A 202 6.83 20.46 -33.32
C ASN A 202 5.41 20.10 -32.86
N THR A 203 4.39 20.40 -33.65
CA THR A 203 3.00 19.99 -33.38
C THR A 203 2.89 18.46 -33.36
N LYS A 204 3.41 17.77 -34.37
CA LYS A 204 3.42 16.30 -34.42
C LYS A 204 4.20 15.66 -33.27
N LYS A 205 5.32 16.27 -32.84
CA LYS A 205 6.06 15.83 -31.65
C LYS A 205 5.19 15.92 -30.39
N LYS A 206 4.45 17.01 -30.23
CA LYS A 206 3.55 17.19 -29.09
C LYS A 206 2.42 16.16 -29.11
N GLU A 207 1.76 15.97 -30.24
CA GLU A 207 0.74 14.93 -30.44
C GLU A 207 1.28 13.54 -30.10
N PHE A 208 2.50 13.21 -30.55
CA PHE A 208 3.14 11.95 -30.22
C PHE A 208 3.40 11.79 -28.71
N THR A 209 3.84 12.87 -28.02
CA THR A 209 4.02 12.81 -26.57
C THR A 209 2.71 12.66 -25.81
N ASP A 210 1.63 13.26 -26.30
CA ASP A 210 0.31 13.16 -25.67
C ASP A 210 -0.30 11.77 -25.90
N LEU A 211 -0.22 11.23 -27.12
CA LEU A 211 -0.59 9.84 -27.43
C LEU A 211 0.20 8.83 -26.60
N LYS A 212 1.49 9.10 -26.33
CA LYS A 212 2.30 8.24 -25.48
C LYS A 212 1.80 8.24 -24.03
N LYS A 213 1.45 9.40 -23.47
CA LYS A 213 0.84 9.50 -22.14
C LYS A 213 -0.51 8.80 -22.07
N GLU A 214 -1.32 8.92 -23.13
CA GLU A 214 -2.60 8.23 -23.23
C GLU A 214 -2.42 6.71 -23.23
N LYS A 215 -1.47 6.20 -24.03
CA LYS A 215 -1.09 4.79 -24.03
C LYS A 215 -0.67 4.31 -22.63
N ASP A 216 0.23 5.03 -21.97
CA ASP A 216 0.71 4.65 -20.63
C ASP A 216 -0.44 4.65 -19.60
N THR A 217 -1.41 5.55 -19.77
CA THR A 217 -2.61 5.64 -18.92
C THR A 217 -3.56 4.46 -19.18
N LEU A 218 -3.80 4.13 -20.45
CA LEU A 218 -4.59 2.97 -20.84
C LEU A 218 -3.97 1.66 -20.34
N GLU A 219 -2.64 1.53 -20.41
CA GLU A 219 -1.93 0.35 -19.93
C GLU A 219 -2.03 0.19 -18.40
N LYS A 220 -1.94 1.29 -17.65
CA LYS A 220 -2.22 1.29 -16.20
C LYS A 220 -3.65 0.88 -15.90
N ASN A 221 -4.62 1.45 -16.60
CA ASN A 221 -6.03 1.11 -16.42
C ASN A 221 -6.32 -0.35 -16.76
N PHE A 222 -5.74 -0.86 -17.85
CA PHE A 222 -5.87 -2.25 -18.25
C PHE A 222 -5.31 -3.21 -17.18
N ASN A 223 -4.13 -2.91 -16.64
CA ASN A 223 -3.55 -3.73 -15.56
C ASN A 223 -4.39 -3.69 -14.29
N LYS A 224 -4.97 -2.52 -13.94
CA LYS A 224 -5.89 -2.40 -12.82
C LYS A 224 -7.16 -3.25 -13.02
N LEU A 225 -7.80 -3.14 -14.18
CA LEU A 225 -8.96 -3.94 -14.57
C LEU A 225 -8.66 -5.45 -14.53
N ARG A 226 -7.47 -5.85 -14.96
CA ARG A 226 -7.02 -7.24 -14.89
C ARG A 226 -6.90 -7.74 -13.45
N SER A 227 -6.30 -6.94 -12.56
CA SER A 227 -6.26 -7.27 -11.13
C SER A 227 -7.66 -7.36 -10.51
N GLU A 228 -8.54 -6.40 -10.79
CA GLU A 228 -9.94 -6.40 -10.31
C GLU A 228 -10.70 -7.65 -10.82
N HIS A 229 -10.48 -8.04 -12.08
CA HIS A 229 -11.02 -9.26 -12.67
C HIS A 229 -10.51 -10.52 -11.96
N ASP A 230 -9.21 -10.61 -11.69
CA ASP A 230 -8.62 -11.77 -11.01
C ASP A 230 -9.11 -11.89 -9.55
N GLU A 231 -9.29 -10.76 -8.85
CA GLU A 231 -9.91 -10.72 -7.52
C GLU A 231 -11.37 -11.18 -7.55
N THR A 232 -12.18 -10.67 -8.49
CA THR A 232 -13.58 -11.11 -8.63
C THR A 232 -13.68 -12.58 -9.00
N LYS A 233 -12.78 -13.09 -9.84
CA LYS A 233 -12.68 -14.52 -10.17
C LYS A 233 -12.37 -15.38 -8.95
N GLN A 234 -11.46 -14.93 -8.07
CA GLN A 234 -11.19 -15.63 -6.81
C GLN A 234 -12.41 -15.62 -5.87
N LYS A 235 -13.06 -14.46 -5.69
CA LYS A 235 -14.28 -14.34 -4.87
C LYS A 235 -15.39 -15.27 -5.38
N LEU A 236 -15.62 -15.30 -6.69
CA LEU A 236 -16.59 -16.19 -7.33
C LEU A 236 -16.28 -17.66 -7.01
N LYS A 237 -15.01 -18.06 -7.06
CA LYS A 237 -14.61 -19.43 -6.74
C LYS A 237 -14.86 -19.78 -5.27
N THR A 238 -14.52 -18.88 -4.35
CA THR A 238 -14.80 -19.09 -2.92
C THR A 238 -16.30 -19.20 -2.63
N GLU A 239 -17.12 -18.42 -3.34
CA GLU A 239 -18.57 -18.45 -3.19
C GLU A 239 -19.18 -19.72 -3.78
N GLN A 240 -18.67 -20.20 -4.92
CA GLN A 240 -19.04 -21.51 -5.49
C GLN A 240 -18.72 -22.67 -4.54
N ASP A 241 -17.55 -22.65 -3.90
CA ASP A 241 -17.17 -23.69 -2.94
C ASP A 241 -18.02 -23.63 -1.67
N SER A 242 -18.34 -22.41 -1.18
CA SER A 242 -19.30 -22.21 -0.10
C SER A 242 -20.70 -22.74 -0.46
N HIS A 243 -21.19 -22.47 -1.67
CA HIS A 243 -22.47 -22.96 -2.17
C HIS A 243 -22.50 -24.49 -2.22
N LYS A 244 -21.44 -25.15 -2.70
CA LYS A 244 -21.32 -26.62 -2.71
C LYS A 244 -21.42 -27.19 -1.29
N ASN A 245 -20.73 -26.59 -0.32
CA ASN A 245 -20.77 -27.02 1.07
C ASN A 245 -22.17 -26.86 1.68
N THR A 246 -22.84 -25.72 1.43
CA THR A 246 -24.21 -25.48 1.87
C THR A 246 -25.19 -26.47 1.23
N THR A 247 -25.01 -26.79 -0.05
CA THR A 247 -25.82 -27.79 -0.76
C THR A 247 -25.66 -29.17 -0.12
N LYS A 248 -24.43 -29.57 0.22
CA LYS A 248 -24.17 -30.85 0.90
C LYS A 248 -24.84 -30.91 2.27
N LYS A 249 -24.72 -29.85 3.09
CA LYS A 249 -25.39 -29.77 4.39
C LYS A 249 -26.92 -29.84 4.27
N LEU A 250 -27.49 -29.25 3.22
CA LEU A 250 -28.93 -29.32 2.95
C LEU A 250 -29.37 -30.76 2.64
N GLU A 251 -28.56 -31.49 1.87
CA GLU A 251 -28.81 -32.90 1.55
C GLU A 251 -28.75 -33.78 2.81
N ASP A 252 -27.73 -33.57 3.66
CA ASP A 252 -27.59 -34.27 4.95
C ASP A 252 -28.82 -34.01 5.85
N LEU A 253 -29.22 -32.74 6.01
CA LEU A 253 -30.42 -32.37 6.79
C LEU A 253 -31.73 -32.96 6.23
N ARG A 254 -31.82 -33.12 4.90
CA ARG A 254 -32.98 -33.78 4.28
C ARG A 254 -33.00 -35.27 4.60
N SER A 255 -31.85 -35.92 4.65
CA SER A 255 -31.72 -37.31 5.09
C SER A 255 -32.17 -37.45 6.55
N ASP A 256 -31.63 -36.62 7.44
CA ASP A 256 -31.97 -36.65 8.87
C ASP A 256 -33.48 -36.43 9.10
N ASN A 257 -34.10 -35.50 8.35
CA ASN A 257 -35.53 -35.24 8.45
C ASN A 257 -36.37 -36.44 7.96
N LYS A 258 -35.90 -37.14 6.93
CA LYS A 258 -36.54 -38.38 6.46
C LYS A 258 -36.49 -39.46 7.55
N ASP A 259 -35.35 -39.60 8.21
CA ASP A 259 -35.17 -40.60 9.28
C ASP A 259 -36.04 -40.26 10.50
N LEU A 260 -36.04 -39.01 10.96
CA LEU A 260 -36.93 -38.54 12.04
C LEU A 260 -38.42 -38.74 11.73
N LYS A 261 -38.81 -38.58 10.46
CA LYS A 261 -40.19 -38.83 10.03
C LYS A 261 -40.54 -40.32 10.13
N ASN A 262 -39.60 -41.21 9.79
CA ASN A 262 -39.80 -42.65 9.94
C ASN A 262 -39.93 -43.04 11.43
N ASP A 263 -39.04 -42.52 12.28
CA ASP A 263 -39.08 -42.74 13.73
C ASP A 263 -40.41 -42.28 14.33
N THR A 264 -40.91 -41.13 13.88
CA THR A 264 -42.22 -40.60 14.30
C THR A 264 -43.36 -41.55 13.93
N LEU A 265 -43.35 -42.10 12.72
CA LEU A 265 -44.36 -43.06 12.27
C LEU A 265 -44.30 -44.37 13.08
N GLU A 266 -43.09 -44.84 13.41
CA GLU A 266 -42.90 -46.05 14.23
C GLU A 266 -43.41 -45.83 15.67
N LEU A 267 -43.05 -44.70 16.29
CA LEU A 267 -43.54 -44.34 17.63
C LEU A 267 -45.06 -44.21 17.65
N GLN A 268 -45.67 -43.65 16.61
CA GLN A 268 -47.13 -43.54 16.49
C GLN A 268 -47.79 -44.93 16.39
N ALA A 269 -47.21 -45.85 15.61
CA ALA A 269 -47.71 -47.23 15.52
C ALA A 269 -47.60 -47.97 16.88
N ASN A 270 -46.49 -47.78 17.58
CA ASN A 270 -46.28 -48.35 18.92
C ASN A 270 -47.29 -47.79 19.94
N LEU A 271 -47.57 -46.49 19.89
CA LEU A 271 -48.55 -45.84 20.75
C LEU A 271 -49.96 -46.41 20.53
N GLN A 272 -50.40 -46.55 19.28
CA GLN A 272 -51.69 -47.17 18.95
C GLN A 272 -51.80 -48.62 19.43
N SER A 273 -50.70 -49.38 19.33
CA SER A 273 -50.62 -50.75 19.86
C SER A 273 -50.76 -50.79 21.39
N LEU A 274 -50.11 -49.86 22.10
CA LEU A 274 -50.22 -49.74 23.55
C LEU A 274 -51.62 -49.30 24.00
N GLU A 275 -52.23 -48.33 23.33
CA GLU A 275 -53.61 -47.91 23.59
C GLU A 275 -54.60 -49.09 23.45
N SER A 276 -54.42 -49.90 22.40
CA SER A 276 -55.21 -51.11 22.19
C SER A 276 -55.02 -52.13 23.33
N LYS A 277 -53.79 -52.32 23.81
CA LYS A 277 -53.51 -53.19 24.97
C LYS A 277 -54.15 -52.65 26.25
N ILE A 278 -54.07 -51.35 26.51
CA ILE A 278 -54.72 -50.72 27.67
C ILE A 278 -56.23 -50.93 27.62
N SER A 279 -56.87 -50.69 26.47
CA SER A 279 -58.31 -50.92 26.31
C SER A 279 -58.71 -52.37 26.60
N ASN A 280 -57.91 -53.34 26.17
CA ASN A 280 -58.16 -54.76 26.47
C ASN A 280 -57.98 -55.08 27.96
N LEU A 281 -56.93 -54.55 28.59
CA LEU A 281 -56.70 -54.74 30.04
C LEU A 281 -57.82 -54.11 30.88
N GLU A 282 -58.37 -52.97 30.47
CA GLU A 282 -59.54 -52.37 31.13
C GLU A 282 -60.79 -53.24 31.02
N LYS A 283 -61.02 -53.85 29.84
CA LYS A 283 -62.11 -54.82 29.66
C LYS A 283 -61.93 -56.03 30.58
N ASP A 284 -60.72 -56.59 30.64
CA ASP A 284 -60.42 -57.73 31.51
C ASP A 284 -60.58 -57.37 33.00
N LYS A 285 -60.10 -56.18 33.42
CA LYS A 285 -60.29 -55.67 34.78
C LYS A 285 -61.77 -55.57 35.14
N ASN A 286 -62.60 -55.04 34.24
CA ASN A 286 -64.03 -54.93 34.46
C ASN A 286 -64.70 -56.30 34.52
N ARG A 287 -64.31 -57.24 33.64
CA ARG A 287 -64.80 -58.63 33.69
C ARG A 287 -64.49 -59.28 35.03
N MET A 288 -63.23 -59.22 35.48
CA MET A 288 -62.82 -59.78 36.79
C MET A 288 -63.55 -59.13 37.96
N ARG A 289 -63.83 -57.82 37.91
CA ARG A 289 -64.60 -57.12 38.95
C ARG A 289 -66.04 -57.63 39.03
N THR A 290 -66.67 -57.88 37.89
CA THR A 290 -68.00 -58.48 37.81
C THR A 290 -67.99 -59.89 38.37
N GLU A 291 -67.05 -60.75 37.92
CA GLU A 291 -66.90 -62.12 38.42
C GLU A 291 -66.66 -62.17 39.94
N ALA A 292 -65.83 -61.27 40.47
CA ALA A 292 -65.60 -61.17 41.92
C ALA A 292 -66.88 -60.78 42.67
N SER A 293 -67.68 -59.86 42.13
CA SER A 293 -68.94 -59.43 42.73
C SER A 293 -69.99 -60.54 42.70
N GLU A 294 -70.06 -61.31 41.61
CA GLU A 294 -70.92 -62.49 41.50
C GLU A 294 -70.50 -63.58 42.49
N ASN A 295 -69.21 -63.85 42.62
CA ASN A 295 -68.69 -64.82 43.58
C ASN A 295 -68.95 -64.39 45.02
N GLN A 296 -68.80 -63.10 45.34
CA GLN A 296 -69.16 -62.58 46.67
C GLN A 296 -70.65 -62.79 46.97
N SER A 297 -71.53 -62.53 45.99
CA SER A 297 -72.96 -62.77 46.16
C SER A 297 -73.29 -64.25 46.37
N ARG A 298 -72.62 -65.16 45.63
CA ARG A 298 -72.75 -66.61 45.85
C ARG A 298 -72.29 -67.02 47.24
N PHE A 299 -71.15 -66.52 47.68
CA PHE A 299 -70.61 -66.78 49.01
C PHE A 299 -71.56 -66.33 50.13
N GLU A 300 -72.12 -65.12 50.06
CA GLU A 300 -73.08 -64.66 51.07
C GLU A 300 -74.37 -65.50 51.08
N LYS A 301 -74.86 -65.95 49.91
CA LYS A 301 -76.00 -66.88 49.84
C LYS A 301 -75.70 -68.22 50.50
N GLU A 302 -74.52 -68.78 50.25
CA GLU A 302 -74.09 -70.05 50.83
C GLU A 302 -73.87 -69.93 52.34
N LYS A 303 -73.27 -68.83 52.79
CA LYS A 303 -73.13 -68.49 54.21
C LYS A 303 -74.48 -68.38 54.91
N GLU A 304 -75.46 -67.71 54.30
CA GLU A 304 -76.81 -67.61 54.86
C GLU A 304 -77.48 -68.99 54.97
N ALA A 305 -77.35 -69.82 53.92
CA ALA A 305 -77.86 -71.20 53.95
C ALA A 305 -77.19 -72.04 55.06
N LEU A 306 -75.89 -71.84 55.31
CA LEU A 306 -75.17 -72.50 56.41
C LEU A 306 -75.64 -72.00 57.79
N ILE A 307 -75.94 -70.70 57.94
CA ILE A 307 -76.50 -70.14 59.17
C ILE A 307 -77.88 -70.73 59.44
N GLU A 308 -78.74 -70.82 58.41
CA GLU A 308 -80.07 -71.43 58.53
C GLU A 308 -79.97 -72.90 58.94
N LEU A 309 -79.06 -73.67 58.32
CA LEU A 309 -78.79 -75.06 58.69
C LEU A 309 -78.29 -75.17 60.13
N LYS A 310 -77.35 -74.31 60.55
CA LYS A 310 -76.81 -74.26 61.91
C LYS A 310 -77.92 -74.01 62.92
N ASN A 311 -78.76 -72.99 62.70
CA ASN A 311 -79.88 -72.65 63.58
C ASN A 311 -80.88 -73.83 63.67
N GLY A 312 -81.15 -74.50 62.54
CA GLY A 312 -81.97 -75.70 62.51
C GLY A 312 -81.40 -76.86 63.33
N LEU A 313 -80.07 -77.06 63.30
CA LEU A 313 -79.39 -78.05 64.12
C LEU A 313 -79.38 -77.66 65.61
N GLU A 314 -79.12 -76.40 65.94
CA GLU A 314 -79.15 -75.90 67.33
C GLU A 314 -80.55 -76.07 67.95
N SER A 315 -81.61 -75.81 67.18
CA SER A 315 -82.99 -76.06 67.61
C SER A 315 -83.23 -77.55 67.91
N LYS A 316 -82.75 -78.45 67.05
CA LYS A 316 -82.84 -79.91 67.29
C LYS A 316 -82.03 -80.35 68.51
N ILE A 317 -80.83 -79.81 68.71
CA ILE A 317 -80.01 -80.07 69.91
C ILE A 317 -80.77 -79.63 71.15
N ALA A 318 -81.31 -78.41 71.17
CA ALA A 318 -82.08 -77.91 72.31
C ALA A 318 -83.29 -78.79 72.63
N GLN A 319 -84.03 -79.26 71.61
CA GLN A 319 -85.13 -80.22 71.79
C GLN A 319 -84.63 -81.56 72.37
N LEU A 320 -83.52 -82.09 71.89
CA LEU A 320 -82.93 -83.33 72.40
C LEU A 320 -82.42 -83.16 73.85
N GLU A 321 -81.82 -82.03 74.18
CA GLU A 321 -81.39 -81.71 75.54
C GLU A 321 -82.57 -81.60 76.50
N ASP A 322 -83.67 -80.99 76.07
CA ASP A 322 -84.90 -80.88 76.88
C ASP A 322 -85.52 -82.26 77.11
N ASN A 323 -85.64 -83.08 76.05
CA ASN A 323 -86.04 -84.47 76.16
C ASN A 323 -85.12 -85.25 77.12
N PHE A 324 -83.81 -85.03 77.03
CA PHE A 324 -82.84 -85.66 77.92
C PHE A 324 -82.96 -85.17 79.36
N ARG A 325 -83.25 -83.89 79.60
CA ARG A 325 -83.55 -83.34 80.94
C ARG A 325 -84.80 -83.96 81.53
N ILE A 326 -85.86 -84.13 80.75
CA ILE A 326 -87.09 -84.81 81.17
C ILE A 326 -86.75 -86.25 81.60
N VAL A 327 -86.08 -87.01 80.73
CA VAL A 327 -85.66 -88.39 81.04
C VAL A 327 -84.73 -88.45 82.26
N LYS A 328 -83.82 -87.49 82.42
CA LYS A 328 -82.89 -87.44 83.55
C LYS A 328 -83.58 -87.04 84.87
N ALA A 329 -84.52 -86.11 84.83
CA ALA A 329 -85.35 -85.73 85.97
C ALA A 329 -86.27 -86.89 86.42
N GLU A 330 -86.71 -87.72 85.47
CA GLU A 330 -87.46 -88.94 85.74
C GLU A 330 -86.61 -90.07 86.36
N HIS A 331 -85.27 -90.00 86.31
CA HIS A 331 -84.39 -91.12 86.68
C HIS A 331 -83.24 -90.83 87.65
N ASP A 332 -83.05 -89.61 88.16
CA ASP A 332 -81.94 -89.31 89.09
C ASP A 332 -82.33 -88.40 90.27
N PRO A 333 -82.67 -88.97 91.46
CA PRO A 333 -83.01 -88.21 92.66
C PRO A 333 -81.84 -87.45 93.32
N ALA A 334 -80.61 -87.55 92.81
CA ALA A 334 -79.42 -87.03 93.48
C ALA A 334 -78.98 -85.61 93.06
N LEU A 335 -79.74 -84.92 92.20
CA LEU A 335 -79.39 -83.58 91.68
C LEU A 335 -80.04 -82.39 92.44
N GLU A 336 -80.61 -82.63 93.62
CA GLU A 336 -81.15 -81.58 94.52
C GLU A 336 -80.09 -80.94 95.46
N MET A 337 -78.82 -81.33 95.37
CA MET A 337 -77.77 -80.91 96.31
C MET A 337 -76.74 -79.98 95.65
N ASN A 338 -77.18 -78.82 95.18
CA ASN A 338 -76.35 -77.62 95.04
C ASN A 338 -77.25 -76.42 94.69
N ASN A 339 -78.08 -76.04 95.65
CA ASN A 339 -78.92 -74.85 95.51
C ASN A 339 -78.05 -73.58 95.63
N PHE A 340 -77.64 -73.05 94.48
CA PHE A 340 -76.87 -71.80 94.33
C PHE A 340 -77.75 -70.53 94.41
N SER A 341 -79.02 -70.65 94.86
CA SER A 341 -79.97 -69.53 94.89
C SER A 341 -79.91 -68.63 96.12
N ASP A 342 -79.01 -68.88 97.09
CA ASP A 342 -78.93 -68.02 98.26
C ASP A 342 -78.42 -66.61 97.87
N ASN A 343 -79.32 -65.62 97.98
CA ASN A 343 -79.10 -64.23 97.58
C ASN A 343 -77.79 -63.64 98.13
N THR A 344 -77.36 -64.06 99.32
CA THR A 344 -76.11 -63.59 99.94
C THR A 344 -74.87 -64.04 99.16
N THR A 345 -74.83 -65.27 98.67
CA THR A 345 -73.67 -65.76 97.92
C THR A 345 -73.66 -65.23 96.49
N LYS A 346 -74.85 -65.04 95.89
CA LYS A 346 -74.99 -64.31 94.62
C LYS A 346 -74.47 -62.87 94.74
N SER A 347 -74.86 -62.15 95.79
CA SER A 347 -74.38 -60.78 96.02
C SER A 347 -72.86 -60.68 96.23
N ILE A 348 -72.23 -61.70 96.83
CA ILE A 348 -70.76 -61.76 96.96
C ILE A 348 -70.09 -62.02 95.63
N LYS A 349 -70.66 -62.92 94.81
CA LYS A 349 -70.17 -63.18 93.46
C LYS A 349 -70.26 -61.91 92.60
N ASP A 350 -71.41 -61.25 92.62
CA ASP A 350 -71.66 -60.03 91.85
C ASP A 350 -70.69 -58.91 92.29
N ALA A 351 -70.49 -58.72 93.60
CA ALA A 351 -69.52 -57.77 94.13
C ALA A 351 -68.06 -58.13 93.73
N TYR A 352 -67.72 -59.41 93.70
CA TYR A 352 -66.41 -59.86 93.23
C TYR A 352 -66.21 -59.59 91.73
N PHE A 353 -67.24 -59.81 90.91
CA PHE A 353 -67.22 -59.50 89.48
C PHE A 353 -67.11 -58.00 89.20
N GLU A 354 -67.83 -57.17 89.96
CA GLU A 354 -67.74 -55.71 89.87
C GLU A 354 -66.33 -55.20 90.17
N ILE A 355 -65.65 -55.76 91.19
CA ILE A 355 -64.26 -55.38 91.49
C ILE A 355 -63.32 -55.81 90.36
N LYS A 356 -63.51 -56.98 89.73
CA LYS A 356 -62.72 -57.40 88.57
C LYS A 356 -62.84 -56.40 87.41
N ASN A 357 -64.07 -55.96 87.12
CA ASN A 357 -64.32 -54.99 86.06
C ASN A 357 -63.74 -53.61 86.40
N SER A 358 -63.97 -53.12 87.64
CA SER A 358 -63.40 -51.84 88.09
C SER A 358 -61.86 -51.87 88.11
N LEU A 359 -61.25 -53.02 88.41
CA LEU A 359 -59.80 -53.16 88.31
C LEU A 359 -59.34 -53.11 86.85
N GLY A 360 -60.06 -53.77 85.93
CA GLY A 360 -59.80 -53.69 84.50
C GLY A 360 -59.84 -52.24 83.98
N SER A 361 -60.91 -51.50 84.30
CA SER A 361 -61.03 -50.09 83.91
C SER A 361 -59.93 -49.20 84.51
N LEU A 362 -59.52 -49.46 85.77
CA LEU A 362 -58.38 -48.75 86.37
C LEU A 362 -57.07 -49.04 85.61
N CYS A 363 -56.85 -50.28 85.17
CA CYS A 363 -55.65 -50.66 84.41
C CYS A 363 -55.65 -50.07 82.99
N GLU A 364 -56.80 -50.09 82.31
CA GLU A 364 -57.00 -49.44 81.00
C GLU A 364 -56.70 -47.94 81.08
N GLU A 365 -57.27 -47.24 82.08
CA GLU A 365 -57.00 -45.81 82.31
C GLU A 365 -55.51 -45.52 82.56
N MET A 366 -54.84 -46.34 83.36
CA MET A 366 -53.40 -46.18 83.59
C MET A 366 -52.56 -46.47 82.34
N SER A 367 -53.04 -47.35 81.45
CA SER A 367 -52.37 -47.72 80.20
C SER A 367 -52.54 -46.66 79.11
N GLU A 368 -53.73 -46.07 78.98
CA GLU A 368 -53.99 -44.95 78.06
C GLU A 368 -53.10 -43.74 78.37
N ASN A 369 -52.75 -43.56 79.65
CA ASN A 369 -51.82 -42.53 80.10
C ASN A 369 -50.33 -42.83 79.77
N LEU A 370 -50.01 -44.01 79.20
CA LEU A 370 -48.68 -44.38 78.73
C LEU A 370 -48.58 -44.25 77.20
N ASN A 371 -47.66 -43.42 76.70
CA ASN A 371 -47.50 -43.14 75.26
C ASN A 371 -46.77 -44.26 74.47
N GLY A 372 -47.30 -45.49 74.43
CA GLY A 372 -46.75 -46.55 73.57
C GLY A 372 -47.54 -47.86 73.52
N ASP A 373 -48.08 -48.19 72.34
CA ASP A 373 -48.95 -49.36 72.10
C ASP A 373 -48.30 -50.71 72.43
N ASP A 374 -46.98 -50.87 72.23
CA ASP A 374 -46.30 -52.16 72.40
C ASP A 374 -45.91 -52.49 73.85
N VAL A 375 -45.91 -51.50 74.76
CA VAL A 375 -45.62 -51.72 76.20
C VAL A 375 -46.90 -51.89 77.02
N ALA A 376 -48.04 -51.47 76.48
CA ALA A 376 -49.34 -51.42 77.14
C ALA A 376 -49.82 -52.79 77.65
N GLN A 377 -49.78 -53.86 76.84
CA GLN A 377 -50.42 -55.13 77.20
C GLN A 377 -49.71 -55.90 78.33
N ASP A 378 -48.37 -55.96 78.30
CA ASP A 378 -47.59 -56.60 79.37
C ASP A 378 -47.64 -55.78 80.67
N PHE A 379 -47.71 -54.45 80.54
CA PHE A 379 -47.87 -53.53 81.65
C PHE A 379 -49.24 -53.66 82.33
N GLU A 380 -50.33 -53.62 81.56
CA GLU A 380 -51.72 -53.80 82.02
C GLU A 380 -51.87 -55.10 82.80
N CYS A 381 -51.30 -56.19 82.28
CA CYS A 381 -51.43 -57.47 82.93
C CYS A 381 -50.66 -57.55 84.25
N GLU A 382 -49.45 -56.98 84.31
CA GLU A 382 -48.65 -56.96 85.55
C GLU A 382 -49.28 -56.06 86.62
N ILE A 383 -49.82 -54.90 86.23
CA ILE A 383 -50.49 -53.99 87.18
C ILE A 383 -51.82 -54.57 87.68
N GLU A 384 -52.62 -55.19 86.79
CA GLU A 384 -53.83 -55.93 87.17
C GLU A 384 -53.49 -57.05 88.17
N MET A 385 -52.40 -57.79 87.94
CA MET A 385 -51.93 -58.84 88.85
C MET A 385 -51.48 -58.31 90.22
N GLU A 386 -50.65 -57.28 90.29
CA GLU A 386 -50.16 -56.75 91.56
C GLU A 386 -51.29 -56.14 92.39
N LEU A 387 -52.23 -55.44 91.75
CA LEU A 387 -53.41 -54.91 92.42
C LEU A 387 -54.35 -56.03 92.89
N ALA A 388 -54.60 -57.04 92.07
CA ALA A 388 -55.40 -58.20 92.48
C ALA A 388 -54.77 -58.93 93.68
N LYS A 389 -53.44 -59.06 93.73
CA LYS A 389 -52.73 -59.61 94.90
C LYS A 389 -52.95 -58.75 96.13
N TYR A 390 -52.81 -57.42 96.03
CA TYR A 390 -53.05 -56.53 97.15
C TYR A 390 -54.48 -56.67 97.70
N LEU A 391 -55.46 -56.73 96.79
CA LEU A 391 -56.88 -56.79 97.13
C LEU A 391 -57.30 -58.16 97.66
N PHE A 392 -56.85 -59.27 97.07
CA PHE A 392 -57.39 -60.62 97.33
C PHE A 392 -56.40 -61.61 97.96
N SER A 393 -55.14 -61.25 98.18
CA SER A 393 -54.18 -62.20 98.78
C SER A 393 -54.41 -62.39 100.28
N PRO A 394 -54.44 -63.65 100.77
CA PRO A 394 -54.34 -63.92 102.18
C PRO A 394 -52.97 -63.46 102.72
N ALA A 395 -52.94 -63.08 104.00
CA ALA A 395 -51.82 -62.40 104.67
C ALA A 395 -50.56 -63.25 104.93
N GLN A 396 -50.18 -64.16 104.03
CA GLN A 396 -49.27 -65.27 104.34
C GLN A 396 -47.80 -65.12 103.91
N ASP A 397 -47.32 -63.94 103.54
CA ASP A 397 -45.87 -63.72 103.36
C ASP A 397 -45.38 -62.57 104.27
N ASP A 398 -44.59 -62.92 105.28
CA ASP A 398 -44.21 -62.09 106.44
C ASP A 398 -43.43 -60.79 106.13
N ASN A 399 -43.20 -60.42 104.86
CA ASN A 399 -42.24 -59.36 104.52
C ASN A 399 -42.67 -58.31 103.51
N LYS A 400 -43.93 -58.27 103.02
CA LYS A 400 -44.35 -57.23 102.05
C LYS A 400 -45.80 -56.79 102.24
N GLY A 401 -46.03 -55.79 103.08
CA GLY A 401 -47.30 -55.06 103.17
C GLY A 401 -48.47 -55.86 103.76
N LYS A 402 -49.26 -55.24 104.63
CA LYS A 402 -50.49 -55.87 105.14
C LYS A 402 -51.56 -55.82 104.05
N SER A 403 -51.96 -56.97 103.50
CA SER A 403 -53.07 -57.05 102.53
C SER A 403 -54.37 -56.47 103.09
N LEU A 404 -55.29 -56.06 102.22
CA LEU A 404 -56.57 -55.47 102.64
C LEU A 404 -57.33 -56.40 103.60
N GLN A 405 -57.33 -57.70 103.32
CA GLN A 405 -57.95 -58.71 104.17
C GLN A 405 -57.33 -58.75 105.57
N HIS A 406 -56.00 -58.64 105.69
CA HIS A 406 -55.30 -58.65 106.98
C HIS A 406 -55.67 -57.43 107.82
N ARG A 407 -55.74 -56.24 107.21
CA ARG A 407 -56.09 -55.00 107.92
C ARG A 407 -57.50 -55.02 108.48
N LEU A 408 -58.42 -55.62 107.74
CA LEU A 408 -59.80 -55.83 108.21
C LEU A 408 -59.83 -56.83 109.38
N LYS A 409 -59.08 -57.93 109.29
CA LYS A 409 -58.97 -58.92 110.38
C LYS A 409 -58.30 -58.35 111.65
N ASP A 410 -57.20 -57.60 111.52
CA ASP A 410 -56.43 -57.00 112.62
C ASP A 410 -57.25 -56.01 113.44
N LYS A 411 -58.14 -55.25 112.79
CA LYS A 411 -59.07 -54.34 113.45
C LYS A 411 -60.22 -55.05 114.17
N LYS A 412 -60.19 -56.40 114.27
CA LYS A 412 -61.26 -57.27 114.79
C LYS A 412 -62.60 -57.05 114.09
N LEU A 413 -62.58 -56.67 112.81
CA LEU A 413 -63.76 -56.53 111.98
C LEU A 413 -63.99 -57.87 111.26
N GLY A 414 -64.80 -58.77 111.81
CA GLY A 414 -65.17 -59.99 111.07
C GLY A 414 -65.70 -61.17 111.88
N TYR A 415 -65.64 -61.15 113.21
CA TYR A 415 -66.24 -62.20 114.03
C TYR A 415 -67.27 -61.57 114.99
N GLY A 416 -68.49 -61.35 114.47
CA GLY A 416 -69.65 -60.82 115.23
C GLY A 416 -69.87 -59.30 115.18
N CYS A 417 -69.44 -58.62 114.10
CA CYS A 417 -69.17 -57.18 114.13
C CYS A 417 -70.31 -56.28 113.63
N LYS A 418 -70.45 -55.15 114.32
CA LYS A 418 -71.24 -53.97 113.93
C LYS A 418 -70.71 -53.37 112.60
N PRO A 419 -71.53 -52.63 111.84
CA PRO A 419 -71.09 -51.90 110.66
C PRO A 419 -69.84 -51.06 110.95
N LEU A 420 -68.90 -51.00 110.02
CA LEU A 420 -67.71 -50.15 110.14
C LEU A 420 -68.16 -48.69 110.19
N GLU A 421 -67.82 -47.96 111.25
CA GLU A 421 -68.14 -46.53 111.33
C GLU A 421 -67.46 -45.78 110.18
N ASP A 422 -68.14 -44.79 109.59
CA ASP A 422 -67.65 -44.02 108.44
C ASP A 422 -66.27 -43.40 108.70
N SER A 423 -65.97 -43.04 109.95
CA SER A 423 -64.68 -42.47 110.34
C SER A 423 -63.53 -43.48 110.23
N ASP A 424 -63.77 -44.74 110.57
CA ASP A 424 -62.79 -45.82 110.48
C ASP A 424 -62.66 -46.37 109.06
N LYS A 425 -63.78 -46.38 108.30
CA LYS A 425 -63.78 -46.66 106.86
C LYS A 425 -62.91 -45.66 106.11
N LYS A 426 -63.08 -44.35 106.37
CA LYS A 426 -62.25 -43.29 105.76
C LYS A 426 -60.76 -43.42 106.11
N LYS A 427 -60.42 -43.72 107.38
CA LYS A 427 -59.03 -43.96 107.78
C LYS A 427 -58.43 -45.19 107.10
N LEU A 428 -59.21 -46.26 106.95
CA LEU A 428 -58.78 -47.48 106.27
C LEU A 428 -58.57 -47.23 104.78
N LEU A 429 -59.53 -46.58 104.11
CA LEU A 429 -59.43 -46.19 102.71
C LEU A 429 -58.16 -45.37 102.45
N LYS A 430 -57.92 -44.33 103.25
CA LYS A 430 -56.72 -43.49 103.11
C LYS A 430 -55.41 -44.28 103.27
N SER A 431 -55.35 -45.22 104.21
CA SER A 431 -54.18 -46.09 104.38
C SER A 431 -53.98 -47.03 103.19
N CYS A 432 -55.06 -47.67 102.71
CA CYS A 432 -54.98 -48.62 101.60
C CYS A 432 -54.67 -47.93 100.28
N HIS A 433 -55.18 -46.71 100.08
CA HIS A 433 -54.93 -45.89 98.91
C HIS A 433 -53.43 -45.62 98.71
N ASN A 434 -52.72 -45.22 99.77
CA ASN A 434 -51.28 -44.99 99.71
C ASN A 434 -50.48 -46.26 99.38
N GLU A 435 -50.94 -47.43 99.84
CA GLU A 435 -50.28 -48.72 99.60
C GLU A 435 -50.53 -49.25 98.19
N ILE A 436 -51.75 -49.07 97.68
CA ILE A 436 -52.06 -49.33 96.28
C ILE A 436 -51.16 -48.47 95.39
N PHE A 437 -51.03 -47.17 95.67
CA PHE A 437 -50.11 -46.31 94.91
C PHE A 437 -48.66 -46.75 95.02
N THR A 438 -48.21 -47.18 96.20
CA THR A 438 -46.85 -47.72 96.36
C THR A 438 -46.66 -48.98 95.49
N SER A 439 -47.70 -49.83 95.38
CA SER A 439 -47.68 -51.04 94.55
C SER A 439 -47.69 -50.71 93.06
N ILE A 440 -48.49 -49.73 92.64
CA ILE A 440 -48.55 -49.21 91.27
C ILE A 440 -47.19 -48.58 90.89
N GLU A 441 -46.62 -47.73 91.75
CA GLU A 441 -45.29 -47.15 91.54
C GLU A 441 -44.21 -48.22 91.40
N HIS A 442 -44.31 -49.33 92.14
CA HIS A 442 -43.39 -50.46 91.98
C HIS A 442 -43.47 -51.07 90.58
N VAL A 443 -44.69 -51.27 90.04
CA VAL A 443 -44.89 -51.77 88.68
C VAL A 443 -44.41 -50.74 87.65
N PHE A 444 -44.76 -49.46 87.79
CA PHE A 444 -44.26 -48.42 86.89
C PHE A 444 -42.73 -48.36 86.84
N ASN A 445 -42.05 -48.48 87.99
CA ASN A 445 -40.59 -48.53 88.06
C ASN A 445 -40.01 -49.77 87.37
N LYS A 446 -40.70 -50.93 87.46
CA LYS A 446 -40.31 -52.17 86.76
C LYS A 446 -40.34 -52.00 85.23
N PHE A 447 -41.31 -51.24 84.72
CA PHE A 447 -41.45 -50.92 83.29
C PHE A 447 -40.74 -49.64 82.85
N LYS A 448 -39.97 -48.99 83.76
CA LYS A 448 -39.23 -47.74 83.50
C LYS A 448 -40.11 -46.59 82.99
N VAL A 449 -41.35 -46.50 83.48
CA VAL A 449 -42.25 -45.38 83.15
C VAL A 449 -41.67 -44.08 83.71
N GLU A 450 -41.59 -43.04 82.86
CA GLU A 450 -41.15 -41.71 83.28
C GLU A 450 -42.24 -41.03 84.11
N ASN A 451 -41.87 -40.47 85.27
CA ASN A 451 -42.77 -39.72 86.16
C ASN A 451 -44.03 -40.48 86.64
N PRO A 452 -43.89 -41.67 87.28
CA PRO A 452 -45.03 -42.46 87.76
C PRO A 452 -45.93 -41.70 88.76
N GLU A 453 -45.34 -40.75 89.50
CA GLU A 453 -46.09 -39.89 90.43
C GLU A 453 -47.19 -39.07 89.73
N HIS A 454 -47.00 -38.69 88.46
CA HIS A 454 -48.00 -37.90 87.73
C HIS A 454 -49.22 -38.75 87.39
N ILE A 455 -49.03 -40.01 86.96
CA ILE A 455 -50.13 -40.93 86.64
C ILE A 455 -50.86 -41.37 87.91
N CYS A 456 -50.13 -41.70 88.98
CA CYS A 456 -50.75 -42.05 90.27
C CYS A 456 -51.53 -40.88 90.89
N ARG A 457 -51.11 -39.63 90.64
CA ARG A 457 -51.81 -38.43 91.11
C ARG A 457 -52.86 -37.91 90.14
N ASP A 458 -53.04 -38.58 89.00
CA ASP A 458 -54.13 -38.26 88.11
C ASP A 458 -55.47 -38.38 88.86
N ARG A 459 -56.36 -37.42 88.60
CA ARG A 459 -57.60 -37.31 89.34
C ARG A 459 -58.51 -38.51 89.07
N GLU A 460 -58.53 -39.02 87.84
CA GLU A 460 -59.37 -40.15 87.44
C GLU A 460 -58.84 -41.46 88.00
N VAL A 461 -57.53 -41.70 87.90
CA VAL A 461 -56.84 -42.86 88.51
C VAL A 461 -57.07 -42.91 90.03
N SER A 462 -56.95 -41.76 90.71
CA SER A 462 -57.20 -41.64 92.16
C SER A 462 -58.67 -41.91 92.55
N ASN A 463 -59.62 -41.42 91.75
CA ASN A 463 -61.04 -41.67 91.96
C ASN A 463 -61.39 -43.16 91.77
N LEU A 464 -60.92 -43.77 90.67
CA LEU A 464 -61.12 -45.19 90.37
C LEU A 464 -60.48 -46.08 91.43
N THR A 465 -59.29 -45.71 91.92
CA THR A 465 -58.62 -46.42 93.03
C THR A 465 -59.45 -46.36 94.32
N SER A 466 -60.01 -45.20 94.64
CA SER A 466 -60.86 -45.03 95.82
C SER A 466 -62.17 -45.83 95.71
N GLU A 467 -62.80 -45.84 94.53
CA GLU A 467 -64.01 -46.63 94.26
C GLU A 467 -63.74 -48.14 94.36
N LEU A 468 -62.63 -48.59 93.77
CA LEU A 468 -62.20 -49.98 93.80
C LEU A 468 -61.98 -50.47 95.23
N LEU A 469 -61.31 -49.66 96.06
CA LEU A 469 -61.10 -49.96 97.48
C LEU A 469 -62.41 -50.00 98.27
N ASP A 470 -63.37 -49.12 97.96
CA ASP A 470 -64.67 -49.11 98.63
C ASP A 470 -65.44 -50.40 98.36
N LYS A 471 -65.50 -50.80 97.09
CA LYS A 471 -66.10 -52.06 96.64
C LYS A 471 -65.40 -53.27 97.27
N ALA A 472 -64.07 -53.26 97.33
CA ALA A 472 -63.30 -54.34 97.95
C ALA A 472 -63.58 -54.49 99.45
N ILE A 473 -63.68 -53.38 100.19
CA ILE A 473 -64.08 -53.39 101.60
C ILE A 473 -65.50 -53.96 101.74
N GLU A 474 -66.44 -53.53 100.90
CA GLU A 474 -67.81 -54.04 100.92
C GLU A 474 -67.86 -55.55 100.66
N LEU A 475 -67.10 -56.05 99.68
CA LEU A 475 -66.98 -57.48 99.40
C LEU A 475 -66.50 -58.25 100.63
N TYR A 476 -65.43 -57.80 101.29
CA TYR A 476 -64.93 -58.46 102.49
C TYR A 476 -65.95 -58.43 103.63
N MET A 477 -66.69 -57.34 103.82
CA MET A 477 -67.75 -57.27 104.83
C MET A 477 -68.87 -58.27 104.51
N LYS A 478 -69.28 -58.41 103.24
CA LYS A 478 -70.23 -59.43 102.81
C LYS A 478 -69.68 -60.84 103.02
N MET A 479 -68.39 -61.09 102.74
CA MET A 479 -67.75 -62.38 102.94
C MET A 479 -67.65 -62.76 104.43
N PHE A 480 -67.29 -61.82 105.31
CA PHE A 480 -67.17 -62.08 106.75
C PHE A 480 -68.53 -62.29 107.43
N THR A 481 -69.59 -61.69 106.91
CA THR A 481 -70.96 -61.89 107.41
C THR A 481 -71.64 -63.13 106.82
N ASN A 482 -71.04 -63.75 105.78
CA ASN A 482 -71.60 -64.93 105.14
C ASN A 482 -71.31 -66.21 105.95
N SER A 483 -72.35 -67.01 106.21
CA SER A 483 -72.25 -68.26 106.96
C SER A 483 -71.46 -69.36 106.23
N LYS A 484 -71.37 -69.30 104.90
CA LYS A 484 -70.77 -70.34 104.04
C LYS A 484 -69.24 -70.25 103.91
N LYS A 485 -68.54 -69.40 104.69
CA LYS A 485 -67.07 -69.28 104.75
C LYS A 485 -66.41 -69.33 103.35
N LEU A 486 -66.62 -68.25 102.60
CA LEU A 486 -66.03 -68.08 101.27
C LEU A 486 -64.59 -67.57 101.40
N GLU A 487 -63.72 -68.06 100.51
CA GLU A 487 -62.31 -67.72 100.48
C GLU A 487 -61.83 -67.55 99.03
N PHE A 488 -60.75 -66.77 98.88
CA PHE A 488 -60.03 -66.63 97.62
C PHE A 488 -58.93 -67.69 97.52
N VAL A 489 -58.99 -68.50 96.47
CA VAL A 489 -58.01 -69.56 96.22
C VAL A 489 -57.13 -69.15 95.05
N TRP A 490 -55.84 -68.93 95.34
CA TRP A 490 -54.82 -68.59 94.35
C TRP A 490 -54.13 -69.85 93.83
N TYR A 491 -54.05 -69.99 92.51
CA TYR A 491 -53.29 -71.07 91.88
C TYR A 491 -51.80 -70.69 91.81
N LYS A 492 -50.94 -71.65 92.11
CA LYS A 492 -49.48 -71.47 92.09
C LYS A 492 -48.94 -71.70 90.67
N ALA A 493 -47.86 -70.99 90.34
CA ALA A 493 -47.13 -71.27 89.11
C ALA A 493 -46.69 -72.75 89.11
N LYS A 494 -46.91 -73.44 87.99
CA LYS A 494 -46.74 -74.91 87.79
C LYS A 494 -47.88 -75.80 88.30
N ASP A 495 -48.95 -75.26 88.88
CA ASP A 495 -50.16 -76.04 89.11
C ASP A 495 -50.71 -76.54 87.76
N ASN A 496 -51.16 -77.79 87.72
CA ASN A 496 -51.81 -78.33 86.53
C ASN A 496 -53.12 -77.57 86.34
N PHE A 497 -53.31 -76.94 85.18
CA PHE A 497 -54.57 -76.29 84.85
C PHE A 497 -55.67 -77.36 84.81
N ASN A 498 -56.65 -77.27 85.72
CA ASN A 498 -57.80 -78.18 85.72
C ASN A 498 -58.91 -77.60 84.84
N PRO A 499 -59.15 -78.13 83.62
CA PRO A 499 -60.15 -77.59 82.70
C PRO A 499 -61.60 -77.78 83.19
N TYR A 500 -61.83 -78.61 84.21
CA TYR A 500 -63.15 -78.78 84.81
C TYR A 500 -63.46 -77.76 85.91
N GLU A 501 -62.43 -77.10 86.43
CA GLU A 501 -62.59 -76.02 87.41
C GLU A 501 -62.62 -74.64 86.74
N GLN A 502 -62.09 -74.51 85.51
CA GLN A 502 -61.95 -73.24 84.79
C GLN A 502 -62.08 -73.44 83.27
N ASP A 503 -62.84 -72.58 82.57
CA ASP A 503 -63.23 -72.80 81.16
C ASP A 503 -62.02 -72.93 80.22
N ALA A 504 -61.80 -74.12 79.67
CA ALA A 504 -60.91 -74.32 78.53
C ALA A 504 -61.53 -75.27 77.49
N ARG A 505 -61.76 -74.75 76.29
CA ARG A 505 -62.17 -75.52 75.10
C ARG A 505 -60.95 -75.69 74.20
N ASN A 506 -60.14 -76.73 74.43
CA ASN A 506 -59.36 -77.48 73.40
C ASN A 506 -58.25 -78.33 74.05
N ASN A 507 -58.27 -79.64 73.80
CA ASN A 507 -57.62 -80.66 74.62
C ASN A 507 -56.48 -81.40 73.90
N THR A 508 -55.48 -80.69 73.38
CA THR A 508 -54.26 -81.32 72.80
C THR A 508 -52.95 -80.89 73.47
N THR A 509 -52.97 -79.87 74.34
CA THR A 509 -51.81 -79.42 75.13
C THR A 509 -52.27 -79.09 76.54
N ILE A 510 -51.69 -79.72 77.58
CA ILE A 510 -51.98 -79.36 78.98
C ILE A 510 -51.39 -77.96 79.21
N PRO A 511 -52.23 -76.91 79.37
CA PRO A 511 -51.71 -75.57 79.64
C PRO A 511 -51.10 -75.56 81.05
N LYS A 512 -49.89 -75.00 81.18
CA LYS A 512 -49.30 -74.75 82.50
C LYS A 512 -49.62 -73.32 82.91
N ILE A 513 -50.16 -73.14 84.12
CA ILE A 513 -50.41 -71.81 84.68
C ILE A 513 -49.05 -71.12 84.86
N GLN A 514 -48.85 -70.02 84.12
CA GLN A 514 -47.70 -69.15 84.26
C GLN A 514 -47.89 -68.24 85.48
N CYS A 515 -49.06 -67.61 85.57
CA CYS A 515 -49.48 -66.82 86.73
C CYS A 515 -51.01 -66.72 86.84
N THR A 516 -51.46 -66.36 88.04
CA THR A 516 -52.88 -66.12 88.35
C THR A 516 -53.10 -64.61 88.42
N VAL A 517 -54.03 -64.11 87.61
CA VAL A 517 -54.46 -62.70 87.60
C VAL A 517 -55.51 -62.47 88.67
N PHE A 518 -56.53 -63.33 88.73
CA PHE A 518 -57.56 -63.29 89.77
C PHE A 518 -57.72 -64.67 90.43
N PRO A 519 -57.88 -64.76 91.76
CA PRO A 519 -58.12 -66.05 92.43
C PRO A 519 -59.51 -66.62 92.10
N SER A 520 -59.75 -67.88 92.42
CA SER A 520 -61.12 -68.40 92.43
C SER A 520 -61.82 -68.00 93.73
N LEU A 521 -63.10 -67.60 93.63
CA LEU A 521 -63.96 -67.44 94.79
C LEU A 521 -64.63 -68.79 95.08
N MET A 522 -64.28 -69.42 96.20
CA MET A 522 -64.72 -70.77 96.53
C MET A 522 -65.22 -70.87 97.96
N GLN A 523 -66.08 -71.86 98.22
CA GLN A 523 -66.40 -72.27 99.59
C GLN A 523 -65.48 -73.41 100.00
N LEU A 524 -64.66 -73.17 101.03
CA LEU A 524 -63.53 -74.02 101.44
C LEU A 524 -63.90 -75.50 101.62
N GLN A 525 -65.11 -75.78 102.10
CA GLN A 525 -65.57 -77.14 102.43
C GLN A 525 -66.29 -77.87 101.29
N SER A 526 -66.69 -77.19 100.20
CA SER A 526 -67.69 -77.72 99.26
C SER A 526 -67.15 -78.05 97.86
N ARG A 527 -65.85 -77.78 97.59
CA ARG A 527 -65.26 -77.75 96.23
C ARG A 527 -66.03 -76.87 95.22
N SER A 528 -67.04 -76.12 95.67
CA SER A 528 -67.89 -75.31 94.80
C SER A 528 -67.18 -74.01 94.46
N ILE A 529 -67.06 -73.75 93.16
CA ILE A 529 -66.47 -72.56 92.59
C ILE A 529 -67.61 -71.61 92.24
N TYR A 530 -67.61 -70.43 92.86
CA TYR A 530 -68.61 -69.39 92.58
C TYR A 530 -68.16 -68.50 91.43
N GLU A 531 -66.86 -68.22 91.37
CA GLU A 531 -66.22 -67.51 90.28
C GLU A 531 -64.84 -68.13 90.01
N LYS A 532 -64.57 -68.38 88.72
CA LYS A 532 -63.35 -69.02 88.24
C LYS A 532 -62.17 -68.05 88.29
N ALA A 533 -60.96 -68.55 88.52
CA ALA A 533 -59.75 -67.74 88.41
C ALA A 533 -59.55 -67.26 86.97
N LYS A 534 -58.95 -66.08 86.82
CA LYS A 534 -58.35 -65.62 85.54
C LYS A 534 -56.87 -65.95 85.62
N VAL A 535 -56.37 -66.78 84.72
CA VAL A 535 -54.97 -67.23 84.70
C VAL A 535 -54.33 -66.98 83.34
N ILE A 536 -53.05 -66.67 83.32
CA ILE A 536 -52.25 -66.69 82.09
C ILE A 536 -51.61 -68.06 81.98
N VAL A 537 -51.84 -68.72 80.85
CA VAL A 537 -51.29 -70.05 80.57
C VAL A 537 -50.20 -69.96 79.52
N ARG A 538 -49.10 -70.71 79.74
CA ARG A 538 -48.08 -70.90 78.72
C ARG A 538 -48.34 -72.25 78.03
N VAL A 539 -48.61 -72.21 76.73
CA VAL A 539 -48.72 -73.43 75.91
C VAL A 539 -47.30 -73.94 75.64
N SER A 540 -46.82 -74.88 76.47
CA SER A 540 -45.57 -75.57 76.15
C SER A 540 -45.85 -76.54 75.00
N LYS A 541 -45.33 -76.25 73.80
CA LYS A 541 -45.17 -77.30 72.78
C LYS A 541 -44.32 -78.40 73.40
N LYS A 542 -44.83 -79.64 73.48
CA LYS A 542 -43.97 -80.79 73.75
C LYS A 542 -42.98 -80.85 72.59
N ASN A 543 -41.71 -80.57 72.86
CA ASN A 543 -40.62 -80.99 71.98
C ASN A 543 -40.51 -82.51 72.04
#